data_AF-A0A0D0EK38-F1
#
_entry.id   AF-A0A0D0EK38-F1
#
_cell.length_a   1.000
_cell.length_b   1.000
_cell.length_c   1.000
_cell.angle_alpha   90.00
_cell.angle_beta   90.00
_cell.angle_gamma   90.00
#
_symmetry.space_group_name_H-M   'P 1'
#
loop_
_entity.id
_entity.type
_entity.pdbx_description
1 polymer ?
#
loop_
_entity_poly.entity_id
_entity_poly.type
_entity_poly.pdbx_seq_one_letter_code
_entity_poly.pdbx_strand_id
1 'polypeptide(L)' 'MDFIALLSGRILLEFLGASTRFLYVNLACLLNDNEFTTFSSIWSPTGNATKKDENSSRNHMIGVLSFGVMIFLLIIFNT' A
#
# COMPACT_ATOMS: atom_id res chain seq x y z
N MET A 1 2.91 -20.48 -15.26
CA MET A 1 3.83 -19.99 -14.20
C MET A 1 3.80 -18.46 -14.15
N ASP A 2 3.88 -17.78 -15.29
CA ASP A 2 3.94 -16.31 -15.36
C ASP A 2 2.67 -15.59 -14.87
N PHE A 3 1.49 -16.14 -15.12
CA PHE A 3 0.23 -15.50 -14.69
C PHE A 3 0.10 -15.39 -13.17
N ILE A 4 0.55 -16.42 -12.44
CA ILE A 4 0.54 -16.44 -10.96
C ILE A 4 1.59 -15.48 -10.41
N ALA A 5 2.77 -15.41 -11.03
CA ALA A 5 3.82 -14.47 -10.65
C ALA A 5 3.38 -13.01 -10.86
N LEU A 6 2.70 -12.72 -11.97
CA LEU A 6 2.18 -11.39 -12.26
C LEU A 6 1.05 -11.00 -11.29
N LEU A 7 0.13 -11.92 -10.98
CA LEU A 7 -0.95 -11.68 -10.03
C LEU A 7 -0.42 -11.48 -8.59
N SER A 8 0.54 -12.31 -8.17
CA SER A 8 1.16 -12.20 -6.85
C SER A 8 1.98 -10.92 -6.71
N GLY A 9 2.74 -10.52 -7.73
CA GLY A 9 3.45 -9.24 -7.74
C GLY A 9 2.50 -8.04 -7.59
N ARG A 10 1.36 -8.07 -8.30
CA ARG A 10 0.33 -7.04 -8.16
C ARG A 10 -0.22 -6.97 -6.73
N ILE A 11 -0.58 -8.11 -6.14
CA ILE A 11 -1.11 -8.19 -4.77
C ILE A 11 -0.08 -7.71 -3.75
N LEU A 12 1.20 -8.07 -3.92
CA LEU A 12 2.28 -7.62 -3.05
C LEU A 12 2.47 -6.10 -3.10
N LEU A 13 2.43 -5.50 -4.30
CA LEU A 13 2.50 -4.04 -4.45
C LEU A 13 1.28 -3.35 -3.83
N GLU A 14 0.08 -3.89 -4.04
CA GLU A 14 -1.13 -3.35 -3.42
C GLU A 14 -1.06 -3.43 -1.89
N PHE A 15 -0.57 -4.54 -1.34
CA PHE A 15 -0.36 -4.69 0.10
C PHE A 15 0.68 -3.70 0.63
N LEU A 16 1.83 -3.57 -0.05
CA LEU A 16 2.89 -2.63 0.34
C LEU A 16 2.38 -1.19 0.37
N GLY A 17 1.60 -0.77 -0.63
CA GLY A 17 1.02 0.55 -0.67
C GLY A 17 -0.06 0.76 0.38
N ALA A 18 -0.89 -0.27 0.65
CA ALA A 18 -1.85 -0.24 1.75
C ALA A 18 -1.15 -0.06 3.11
N SER A 19 -0.06 -0.79 3.37
CA SER A 19 0.74 -0.67 4.59
C SER A 19 1.38 0.70 4.72
N THR A 20 1.99 1.21 3.64
CA THR A 20 2.60 2.56 3.63
C THR A 20 1.54 3.62 3.97
N ARG A 21 0.37 3.52 3.33
CA ARG A 21 -0.74 4.44 3.56
C ARG A 21 -1.32 4.33 4.97
N PHE A 22 -1.44 3.12 5.50
CA PHE A 22 -1.89 2.88 6.88
C PHE A 22 -0.97 3.52 7.90
N LEU A 23 0.35 3.38 7.71
CA LEU A 23 1.33 4.04 8.57
C LEU A 23 1.21 5.56 8.48
N TYR A 24 1.13 6.10 7.27
CA TYR A 24 0.97 7.55 7.07
C TYR A 24 -0.27 8.11 7.75
N VAL A 25 -1.44 7.49 7.54
CA VAL A 25 -2.71 7.96 8.12
C VAL A 25 -2.69 7.87 9.63
N ASN A 26 -2.21 6.75 10.20
CA ASN A 26 -2.19 6.60 11.66
C ASN A 26 -1.12 7.47 12.33
N LEU A 27 0.01 7.75 11.66
CA LEU A 27 0.98 8.74 12.13
C LEU A 27 0.34 10.14 12.13
N ALA A 28 -0.41 10.49 11.09
CA ALA A 28 -1.15 11.76 11.06
C ALA A 28 -2.23 11.81 12.15
N CYS A 29 -2.94 10.71 12.43
CA CYS A 29 -3.90 10.65 13.54
C CYS A 29 -3.21 10.86 14.89
N LEU A 30 -2.06 10.21 15.11
CA LEU A 30 -1.26 10.36 16.33
C LEU A 30 -0.83 11.81 16.56
N LEU A 31 -0.46 12.52 15.48
CA LEU A 31 -0.03 13.92 15.57
C LEU A 31 -1.18 14.92 15.76
N ASN A 32 -2.43 14.51 15.48
CA ASN A 32 -3.60 15.39 15.53
C ASN A 32 -4.63 14.95 16.58
N ASP A 33 -4.27 14.05 17.51
CA ASP A 33 -5.15 13.46 18.53
C ASP A 33 -6.48 12.92 17.97
N ASN A 34 -6.45 12.38 16.74
CA ASN A 34 -7.62 11.80 16.06
C ASN A 34 -7.71 10.29 16.29
N GLU A 35 -8.90 9.72 16.05
CA GLU A 35 -9.11 8.27 16.11
C GLU A 35 -8.27 7.53 15.06
N PHE A 36 -7.69 6.39 15.47
CA PHE A 36 -6.92 5.53 14.60
C PHE A 36 -7.79 4.86 13.53
N THR A 37 -7.23 4.75 12.34
CA THR A 37 -7.87 4.12 11.19
C THR A 37 -7.47 2.65 11.12
N THR A 38 -8.43 1.72 11.03
CA THR A 38 -8.15 0.28 10.93
C THR A 38 -7.61 -0.10 9.56
N PHE A 39 -6.73 -1.12 9.51
CA PHE A 39 -6.13 -1.57 8.24
C PHE A 39 -7.19 -2.06 7.25
N SER A 40 -8.23 -2.73 7.73
CA SER A 40 -9.35 -3.20 6.90
C SER A 40 -10.08 -2.06 6.19
N SER A 41 -10.11 -0.85 6.75
CA SER A 41 -10.72 0.31 6.06
C SER A 41 -9.90 0.77 4.83
N ILE A 42 -8.59 0.50 4.82
CA ILE A 42 -7.66 0.86 3.74
C ILE A 42 -7.52 -0.29 2.73
N TRP A 43 -7.54 -1.52 3.23
CA TRP A 43 -7.44 -2.74 2.44
C TRP A 43 -8.36 -3.81 3.00
N SER A 44 -9.57 -3.89 2.43
CA SER A 44 -10.52 -4.97 2.73
C SER A 44 -10.72 -5.86 1.51
N PRO A 45 -10.67 -7.20 1.67
CA PRO A 45 -11.13 -8.13 0.64
C PRO A 45 -12.66 -8.08 0.48
N THR A 46 -13.39 -7.64 1.51
CA THR A 46 -14.85 -7.63 1.64
C THR A 46 -15.38 -6.19 1.76
N GLY A 47 -16.02 -5.69 0.70
CA GLY A 47 -16.58 -4.35 0.64
C GLY A 47 -17.28 -4.05 -0.69
N ASN A 48 -17.86 -2.86 -0.82
CA ASN A 48 -18.46 -2.39 -2.08
C ASN A 48 -17.41 -2.40 -3.20
N ALA A 49 -17.71 -3.02 -4.34
CA ALA A 49 -16.80 -3.22 -5.47
C ALA A 49 -16.15 -1.92 -5.95
N THR A 50 -16.92 -0.83 -6.03
CA THR A 50 -16.39 0.48 -6.46
C THR A 50 -15.34 1.03 -5.50
N LYS A 51 -15.61 0.97 -4.19
CA LYS A 51 -14.66 1.42 -3.16
C LYS A 51 -13.41 0.53 -3.11
N LYS A 52 -13.58 -0.76 -3.38
CA LYS A 52 -12.48 -1.72 -3.45
C LYS A 52 -11.56 -1.42 -4.63
N ASP A 53 -12.11 -1.17 -5.81
CA ASP A 53 -11.33 -0.87 -7.01
C ASP A 53 -10.58 0.47 -6.88
N GLU A 54 -11.23 1.50 -6.33
CA GLU A 54 -10.58 2.79 -6.05
C GLU A 54 -9.42 2.65 -5.04
N ASN A 55 -9.65 1.94 -3.92
CA ASN A 55 -8.59 1.70 -2.94
C ASN A 55 -7.48 0.79 -3.51
N SER A 56 -7.81 -0.22 -4.30
CA SER A 56 -6.84 -1.11 -4.97
C SER A 56 -5.94 -0.31 -5.91
N SER A 57 -6.51 0.53 -6.78
CA SER A 57 -5.74 1.38 -7.69
C SER A 57 -4.83 2.36 -6.94
N ARG A 58 -5.36 3.04 -5.91
CA ARG A 58 -4.58 3.98 -5.10
C ARG A 58 -3.46 3.27 -4.33
N ASN A 59 -3.77 2.13 -3.71
CA ASN A 59 -2.77 1.35 -2.97
C ASN A 59 -1.72 0.76 -3.92
N HIS A 60 -2.09 0.33 -5.13
CA HIS A 60 -1.13 -0.12 -6.13
C HIS A 60 -0.16 1.01 -6.52
N MET A 61 -0.67 2.20 -6.83
CA MET A 61 0.14 3.36 -7.21
C MET A 61 1.12 3.74 -6.08
N ILE A 62 0.64 3.82 -4.84
CA ILE A 62 1.49 4.10 -3.68
C ILE A 62 2.52 2.98 -3.51
N GLY A 63 2.13 1.72 -3.67
CA GLY A 63 3.03 0.57 -3.58
C GLY A 63 4.19 0.63 -4.56
N VAL A 64 3.92 1.00 -5.82
CA VAL A 64 4.96 1.18 -6.84
C VAL A 64 5.93 2.30 -6.45
N LEU A 65 5.41 3.44 -5.97
CA LEU A 65 6.23 4.55 -5.52
C LEU A 65 7.11 4.16 -4.32
N SER A 66 6.52 3.53 -3.30
CA SER A 66 7.24 3.04 -2.12
C SER A 66 8.33 2.06 -2.49
N PHE A 67 8.03 1.12 -3.38
CA PHE A 67 8.98 0.11 -3.83
C PHE A 67 10.12 0.73 -4.65
N GLY A 68 9.82 1.69 -5.53
CA GLY A 68 10.82 2.44 -6.29
C GLY A 68 11.79 3.20 -5.39
N VAL A 69 11.28 3.87 -4.36
CA VAL A 69 12.12 4.55 -3.36
C VAL A 69 12.99 3.53 -2.61
N MET A 70 12.44 2.39 -2.21
CA MET A 70 13.20 1.33 -1.53
C MET A 70 14.35 0.82 -2.39
N ILE A 71 14.12 0.54 -3.69
CA ILE A 71 15.18 0.14 -4.63
C ILE A 71 16.23 1.23 -4.78
N PHE A 72 15.80 2.49 -4.92
CA PHE A 72 16.71 3.62 -5.09
C PHE A 72 17.64 3.79 -3.88
N LEU A 73 17.10 3.68 -2.66
CA LEU A 73 17.90 3.71 -1.44
C LEU A 73 18.87 2.53 -1.35
N LEU A 74 18.43 1.32 -1.73
CA LEU A 74 19.31 0.15 -1.78
C LEU A 74 20.49 0.36 -2.72
N ILE A 75 20.28 0.98 -3.89
CA ILE A 75 21.35 1.30 -4.82
C ILE A 75 22.32 2.30 -4.20
N ILE A 76 21.82 3.40 -3.61
CA ILE A 76 22.69 4.44 -3.01
C ILE A 76 23.54 3.89 -1.87
N PHE A 77 22.95 3.10 -0.97
CA PHE A 77 23.67 2.63 0.23
C PHE A 77 24.55 1.41 0.00
N ASN A 78 24.44 0.74 -1.16
CA ASN A 78 25.30 -0.38 -1.55
C ASN A 78 26.25 -0.05 -2.72
N THR A 79 26.29 1.20 -3.16
CA THR A 79 27.29 1.73 -4.10
C THR A 79 28.35 2.51 -3.32
#